data_AF-A0A838WTM6-F1
#
_entry.id   AF-A0A838WTM6-F1
#
_cell.length_a   1.000
_cell.length_b   1.000
_cell.length_c   1.000
_cell.angle_alpha   90.00
_cell.angle_beta   90.00
_cell.angle_gamma   90.00
#
_symmetry.space_group_name_H-M   'P 1'
#
loop_
_entity.id
_entity.type
_entity.pdbx_description
1 polymer ?
#
loop_
_entity_poly.entity_id
_entity_poly.type
_entity_poly.pdbx_seq_one_letter_code
_entity_poly.pdbx_strand_id
1 'polypeptide(L)'
;MRYANPLQLAEDIATLDLLSNERVALGVSRGSPEPADKGWESFGFTAQADNGADLARDHFERFMAALRGEGMAVSAPLDRQYPRMYRPGIDLPVLPHSPGADRRIWWGAGSFESAEQAARDGVNLMSSTLISEANGSSLGELQARQIQRYRESWAEAGHEWTPRVSVSRSVFPIVDDTSRRLFGMQGSSEQIGSLGESRAVTFGKTYAAEPDQIIAELKADPSIQAADTLMLTIPNQLGVDLNVKILADFAEHIAPALGWVPANES
;
A
#
# COMPACT_ATOMS: atom_id res chain seq x y z
N MET A 1 -3.56 -4.51 9.81
CA MET A 1 -3.06 -5.81 10.31
C MET A 1 -3.70 -6.26 11.64
N ARG A 2 -4.62 -5.48 12.23
CA ARG A 2 -5.31 -5.83 13.49
C ARG A 2 -6.34 -6.98 13.41
N TYR A 3 -6.78 -7.33 12.21
CA TYR A 3 -7.97 -8.18 12.00
C TYR A 3 -7.71 -9.54 11.35
N ALA A 4 -6.51 -9.76 10.83
CA ALA A 4 -6.17 -10.99 10.13
C ALA A 4 -5.34 -11.89 11.05
N ASN A 5 -5.61 -13.20 11.02
CA ASN A 5 -4.64 -14.17 11.53
C ASN A 5 -3.44 -14.15 10.56
N PRO A 6 -2.22 -13.88 11.05
CA PRO A 6 -1.06 -13.69 10.17
C PRO A 6 -0.64 -14.96 9.41
N LEU A 7 -0.88 -16.16 9.95
CA LEU A 7 -0.54 -17.41 9.29
C LEU A 7 -1.54 -17.77 8.20
N GLN A 8 -2.84 -17.59 8.47
CA GLN A 8 -3.86 -17.76 7.45
C GLN A 8 -3.67 -16.77 6.30
N LEU A 9 -3.36 -15.51 6.62
CA LEU A 9 -3.08 -14.51 5.60
C LEU A 9 -1.85 -14.90 4.75
N ALA A 10 -0.79 -15.45 5.35
CA ALA A 10 0.36 -15.94 4.59
C ALA A 10 -0.02 -17.07 3.62
N GLU A 11 -0.84 -18.02 4.07
CA GLU A 11 -1.36 -19.12 3.24
C GLU A 11 -2.21 -18.60 2.07
N ASP A 12 -3.16 -17.70 2.35
CA ASP A 12 -4.06 -17.13 1.35
C ASP A 12 -3.28 -16.35 0.29
N ILE A 13 -2.30 -15.54 0.73
CA ILE A 13 -1.48 -14.73 -0.17
C ILE A 13 -0.54 -15.61 -0.98
N ALA A 14 0.12 -16.61 -0.40
CA ALA A 14 0.95 -17.54 -1.16
C ALA A 14 0.13 -18.31 -2.20
N THR A 15 -1.09 -18.73 -1.84
CA THR A 15 -2.01 -19.40 -2.77
C THR A 15 -2.41 -18.48 -3.93
N LEU A 16 -2.88 -17.27 -3.62
CA LEU A 16 -3.27 -16.30 -4.63
C LEU A 16 -2.10 -15.94 -5.55
N ASP A 17 -0.92 -15.77 -4.97
CA ASP A 17 0.30 -15.44 -5.68
C ASP A 17 0.66 -16.52 -6.70
N LEU A 18 0.68 -17.80 -6.29
CA LEU A 18 0.90 -18.93 -7.20
C LEU A 18 -0.18 -19.02 -8.29
N LEU A 19 -1.46 -18.88 -7.93
CA LEU A 19 -2.57 -18.91 -8.89
C LEU A 19 -2.51 -17.75 -9.90
N SER A 20 -1.94 -16.61 -9.49
CA SER A 20 -1.82 -15.42 -10.32
C SER A 20 -0.59 -15.41 -11.21
N ASN A 21 0.29 -16.42 -11.14
CA ASN A 21 1.65 -16.38 -11.69
C ASN A 21 2.47 -15.21 -11.12
N GLU A 22 2.46 -15.08 -9.80
CA GLU A 22 3.26 -14.11 -9.04
C GLU A 22 2.96 -12.64 -9.36
N ARG A 23 1.72 -12.32 -9.73
CA ARG A 23 1.27 -10.96 -10.08
C ARG A 23 0.61 -10.23 -8.91
N VAL A 24 0.64 -10.79 -7.71
CA VAL A 24 0.07 -10.13 -6.52
C VAL A 24 0.90 -8.91 -6.14
N ALA A 25 0.22 -7.86 -5.71
CA ALA A 25 0.78 -6.74 -4.97
C ALA A 25 -0.15 -6.46 -3.79
N LEU A 26 0.29 -6.76 -2.56
CA LEU A 26 -0.55 -6.65 -1.38
C LEU A 26 -0.19 -5.43 -0.55
N GLY A 27 -1.10 -4.45 -0.51
CA GLY A 27 -1.04 -3.34 0.43
C GLY A 27 -1.51 -3.74 1.82
N VAL A 28 -0.64 -3.63 2.81
CA VAL A 28 -0.96 -3.79 4.23
C VAL A 28 -0.58 -2.53 5.02
N SER A 29 -1.20 -2.35 6.18
CA SER A 29 -0.88 -1.25 7.09
C SER A 29 -1.29 -1.62 8.50
N ARG A 30 -0.97 -0.74 9.47
CA ARG A 30 -1.51 -0.84 10.82
C ARG A 30 -3.05 -0.89 10.80
N GLY A 31 -3.66 0.01 10.04
CA GLY A 31 -5.11 0.30 10.01
C GLY A 31 -5.36 1.79 10.29
N SER A 32 -6.50 2.31 9.84
CA SER A 32 -6.94 3.67 10.17
C SER A 32 -7.57 3.72 11.58
N PRO A 33 -7.77 4.92 12.16
CA PRO A 33 -8.80 5.10 13.18
C PRO A 33 -10.10 4.47 12.68
N GLU A 34 -10.71 3.62 13.49
CA GLU A 34 -11.84 2.79 13.11
C GLU A 34 -13.14 3.30 13.74
N PRO A 35 -14.30 3.11 13.10
CA PRO A 35 -15.59 3.40 13.71
C PRO A 35 -15.93 2.44 14.87
N ALA A 36 -15.39 1.23 14.84
CA ALA A 36 -15.58 0.22 15.88
C ALA A 36 -14.67 0.52 17.08
N ASP A 37 -15.19 0.39 18.30
CA ASP A 37 -14.35 0.42 19.50
C ASP A 37 -13.65 -0.93 19.66
N LYS A 38 -12.31 -0.92 19.59
CA LYS A 38 -11.44 -2.11 19.68
C LYS A 38 -11.95 -3.31 18.86
N GLY A 39 -12.31 -3.08 17.59
CA GLY A 39 -13.04 -4.07 16.79
C GLY A 39 -12.31 -5.40 16.58
N TRP A 40 -10.97 -5.41 16.69
CA TRP A 40 -10.15 -6.62 16.64
C TRP A 40 -10.50 -7.65 17.74
N GLU A 41 -11.07 -7.21 18.86
CA GLU A 41 -11.52 -8.11 19.93
C GLU A 41 -12.66 -9.04 19.47
N SER A 42 -13.48 -8.59 18.51
CA SER A 42 -14.53 -9.43 17.91
C SER A 42 -13.98 -10.61 17.10
N PHE A 43 -12.70 -10.53 16.70
CA PHE A 43 -11.98 -11.60 16.01
C PHE A 43 -11.17 -12.48 16.99
N GLY A 44 -11.28 -12.23 18.29
CA GLY A 44 -10.58 -12.96 19.34
C GLY A 44 -9.13 -12.50 19.56
N PHE A 45 -8.73 -11.34 19.03
CA PHE A 45 -7.40 -10.78 19.26
C PHE A 45 -7.38 -9.85 20.46
N THR A 46 -6.20 -9.67 21.06
CA THR A 46 -5.99 -8.76 22.18
C THR A 46 -4.76 -7.90 21.89
N ALA A 47 -4.82 -6.63 22.30
CA ALA A 47 -3.73 -5.68 22.15
C ALA A 47 -3.44 -5.01 23.50
N GLN A 48 -2.19 -4.63 23.72
CA GLN A 48 -1.77 -3.82 24.87
C GLN A 48 -2.00 -2.34 24.63
N ALA A 49 -1.74 -1.85 23.40
CA ALA A 49 -2.02 -0.46 23.06
C ALA A 49 -3.51 -0.26 22.78
N ASP A 50 -4.08 0.84 23.27
CA ASP A 50 -5.51 1.13 23.12
C ASP A 50 -5.97 1.24 21.66
N ASN A 51 -5.06 1.55 20.73
CA ASN A 51 -5.34 1.64 19.30
C ASN A 51 -4.94 0.39 18.50
N GLY A 52 -4.50 -0.68 19.18
CA GLY A 52 -4.09 -1.95 18.58
C GLY A 52 -2.83 -1.89 17.72
N ALA A 53 -1.97 -0.88 17.92
CA ALA A 53 -0.76 -0.70 17.12
C ALA A 53 0.27 -1.82 17.32
N ASP A 54 0.44 -2.28 18.56
CA ASP A 54 1.31 -3.40 18.94
C ASP A 54 0.84 -4.70 18.28
N LEU A 55 -0.46 -5.03 18.40
CA LEU A 55 -1.04 -6.19 17.73
C LEU A 55 -0.80 -6.19 16.21
N ALA A 56 -0.98 -5.02 15.58
CA ALA A 56 -0.75 -4.90 14.14
C ALA A 56 0.72 -5.11 13.74
N ARG A 57 1.66 -4.69 14.59
CA ARG A 57 3.10 -4.85 14.39
C ARG A 57 3.50 -6.32 14.52
N ASP A 58 3.07 -6.97 15.60
CA ASP A 58 3.32 -8.39 15.86
C ASP A 58 2.73 -9.28 14.77
N HIS A 59 1.49 -9.00 14.35
CA HIS A 59 0.86 -9.71 13.24
C HIS A 59 1.65 -9.54 11.93
N PHE A 60 2.11 -8.33 11.62
CA PHE A 60 2.87 -8.10 10.40
C PHE A 60 4.22 -8.83 10.42
N GLU A 61 4.96 -8.80 11.52
CA GLU A 61 6.23 -9.51 11.63
C GLU A 61 6.06 -11.02 11.47
N ARG A 62 5.05 -11.58 12.13
CA ARG A 62 4.73 -13.01 12.00
C ARG A 62 4.26 -13.38 10.59
N PHE A 63 3.50 -12.51 9.94
CA PHE A 63 3.09 -12.68 8.54
C PHE A 63 4.30 -12.68 7.59
N MET A 64 5.23 -11.73 7.76
CA MET A 64 6.44 -11.66 6.94
C MET A 64 7.35 -12.86 7.14
N ALA A 65 7.55 -13.32 8.38
CA ALA A 65 8.31 -14.54 8.68
C ALA A 65 7.69 -15.78 8.00
N ALA A 66 6.35 -15.90 8.06
CA ALA A 66 5.64 -17.00 7.38
C ALA A 66 5.80 -16.96 5.85
N LEU A 67 5.70 -15.78 5.22
CA LEU A 67 5.93 -15.63 3.78
C LEU A 67 7.38 -15.96 3.37
N ARG A 68 8.35 -15.68 4.23
CA ARG A 68 9.76 -16.04 4.03
C ARG A 68 10.03 -17.53 4.18
N GLY A 69 9.01 -18.32 4.55
CA GLY A 69 9.12 -19.77 4.72
C GLY A 69 9.75 -20.17 6.06
N GLU A 70 9.78 -19.27 7.04
CA GLU A 70 10.22 -19.60 8.39
C GLU A 70 9.26 -20.61 9.04
N GLY A 71 9.80 -21.40 9.96
CA GLY A 71 9.06 -22.39 10.72
C GLY A 71 8.04 -21.76 11.68
N MET A 72 6.75 -22.09 11.53
CA MET A 72 5.66 -21.54 12.33
C MET A 72 5.09 -22.51 13.36
N ALA A 73 5.36 -23.81 13.18
CA ALA A 73 4.96 -24.87 14.10
C ALA A 73 6.03 -25.97 14.14
N VAL A 74 6.03 -26.79 15.20
CA VAL A 74 6.94 -27.92 15.32
C VAL A 74 6.19 -29.21 15.00
N SER A 75 6.77 -30.04 14.14
CA SER A 75 6.23 -31.36 13.79
C SER A 75 6.14 -32.29 15.00
N ALA A 76 5.01 -32.98 15.10
CA ALA A 76 4.74 -33.94 16.18
C ALA A 76 5.61 -35.22 16.06
N PRO A 77 5.72 -36.02 17.13
CA PRO A 77 6.22 -37.41 17.05
C PRO A 77 5.51 -38.27 16.00
N LEU A 78 6.20 -39.27 15.44
CA LEU A 78 5.70 -40.08 14.31
C LEU A 78 4.42 -40.87 14.61
N ASP A 79 4.20 -41.24 15.87
CA ASP A 79 2.99 -41.94 16.34
C ASP A 79 1.76 -41.03 16.37
N ARG A 80 1.95 -39.70 16.28
CA ARG A 80 0.89 -38.68 16.25
C ARG A 80 0.74 -37.98 14.90
N GLN A 81 1.47 -38.43 13.88
CA GLN A 81 1.37 -37.91 12.52
C GLN A 81 0.53 -38.83 11.61
N TYR A 82 -0.41 -38.24 10.87
CA TYR A 82 -1.07 -38.91 9.75
C TYR A 82 -1.34 -37.92 8.60
N PRO A 83 -0.79 -38.14 7.40
CA PRO A 83 0.25 -39.13 7.09
C PRO A 83 1.59 -38.79 7.74
N ARG A 84 2.49 -39.79 7.87
CA ARG A 84 3.84 -39.62 8.45
C ARG A 84 4.78 -38.93 7.44
N MET A 85 4.62 -37.63 7.29
CA MET A 85 5.33 -36.85 6.26
C MET A 85 6.63 -36.20 6.76
N TYR A 86 6.73 -35.89 8.05
CA TYR A 86 7.82 -35.08 8.59
C TYR A 86 8.63 -35.83 9.65
N ARG A 87 9.93 -35.54 9.73
CA ARG A 87 10.75 -35.99 10.87
C ARG A 87 10.27 -35.27 12.14
N PRO A 88 10.13 -35.93 13.29
CA PRO A 88 9.72 -35.27 14.53
C PRO A 88 10.64 -34.12 14.92
N GLY A 89 10.07 -33.06 15.50
CA GLY A 89 10.83 -31.95 16.08
C GLY A 89 11.45 -30.99 15.07
N ILE A 90 11.13 -31.12 13.78
CA ILE A 90 11.50 -30.10 12.78
C ILE A 90 10.44 -29.01 12.74
N ASP A 91 10.88 -27.79 12.40
CA ASP A 91 9.97 -26.69 12.15
C ASP A 91 9.25 -26.83 10.81
N LEU A 92 7.98 -26.45 10.80
CA LEU A 92 7.06 -26.55 9.68
C LEU A 92 6.65 -25.14 9.24
N PRO A 93 6.87 -24.77 7.97
CA PRO A 93 6.38 -23.51 7.44
C PRO A 93 4.86 -23.57 7.17
N VAL A 94 4.28 -22.42 6.85
CA VAL A 94 2.95 -22.35 6.24
C VAL A 94 3.03 -22.83 4.79
N LEU A 95 2.04 -23.62 4.36
CA LEU A 95 1.95 -24.16 2.99
C LEU A 95 0.59 -23.79 2.36
N PRO A 96 0.52 -23.50 1.05
CA PRO A 96 1.64 -23.54 0.09
C PRO A 96 2.63 -22.40 0.34
N HIS A 97 3.89 -22.62 -0.04
CA HIS A 97 4.92 -21.59 0.01
C HIS A 97 5.13 -21.00 -1.39
N SER A 98 5.10 -19.67 -1.49
CA SER A 98 5.42 -18.94 -2.72
C SER A 98 6.75 -18.20 -2.52
N PRO A 99 7.86 -18.69 -3.12
CA PRO A 99 9.16 -18.04 -2.97
C PRO A 99 9.14 -16.58 -3.43
N GLY A 100 9.67 -15.69 -2.60
CA GLY A 100 9.75 -14.26 -2.90
C GLY A 100 8.44 -13.47 -2.75
N ALA A 101 7.37 -14.09 -2.23
CA ALA A 101 6.09 -13.40 -2.01
C ALA A 101 6.19 -12.24 -1.02
N ASP A 102 7.19 -12.28 -0.12
CA ASP A 102 7.53 -11.18 0.78
C ASP A 102 7.92 -9.89 0.02
N ARG A 103 8.53 -10.02 -1.16
CA ARG A 103 8.91 -8.88 -2.03
C ARG A 103 7.73 -8.22 -2.73
N ARG A 104 6.54 -8.85 -2.68
CA ARG A 104 5.28 -8.35 -3.25
C ARG A 104 4.40 -7.63 -2.23
N ILE A 105 4.89 -7.48 -1.00
CA ILE A 105 4.21 -6.76 0.08
C ILE A 105 4.53 -5.27 0.01
N TRP A 106 3.50 -4.46 0.22
CA TRP A 106 3.55 -3.00 0.25
C TRP A 106 3.06 -2.52 1.61
N TRP A 107 3.81 -1.62 2.26
CA TRP A 107 3.39 -1.01 3.51
C TRP A 107 2.84 0.41 3.29
N GLY A 108 1.61 0.64 3.75
CA GLY A 108 0.97 1.95 3.77
C GLY A 108 1.55 2.85 4.87
N ALA A 109 2.37 3.84 4.50
CA ALA A 109 3.09 4.71 5.42
C ALA A 109 2.50 6.13 5.47
N GLY A 110 2.07 6.57 6.66
CA GLY A 110 1.49 7.90 6.91
C GLY A 110 2.42 8.90 7.62
N SER A 111 3.66 8.49 7.89
CA SER A 111 4.71 9.34 8.49
C SER A 111 6.08 8.97 7.93
N PHE A 112 7.08 9.83 8.13
CA PHE A 112 8.46 9.54 7.76
C PHE A 112 9.01 8.33 8.52
N GLU A 113 8.78 8.27 9.84
CA GLU A 113 9.20 7.14 10.68
C GLU A 113 8.62 5.81 10.19
N SER A 114 7.33 5.79 9.81
CA SER A 114 6.70 4.57 9.29
C SER A 114 7.27 4.13 7.94
N ALA A 115 7.76 5.07 7.12
CA ALA A 115 8.41 4.75 5.87
C ALA A 115 9.81 4.17 6.13
N GLU A 116 10.61 4.78 7.00
CA GLU A 116 11.92 4.24 7.39
C GLU A 116 11.80 2.84 8.00
N GLN A 117 10.77 2.59 8.79
CA GLN A 117 10.50 1.25 9.31
C GLN A 117 10.14 0.26 8.19
N ALA A 118 9.30 0.64 7.23
CA ALA A 118 9.00 -0.19 6.06
C ALA A 118 10.27 -0.54 5.26
N ALA A 119 11.24 0.38 5.20
CA ALA A 119 12.52 0.12 4.56
C ALA A 119 13.33 -0.93 5.33
N ARG A 120 13.41 -0.81 6.66
CA ARG A 120 14.07 -1.82 7.52
C ARG A 120 13.40 -3.18 7.44
N ASP A 121 12.07 -3.21 7.36
CA ASP A 121 11.28 -4.44 7.26
C ASP A 121 11.46 -5.17 5.91
N GLY A 122 12.00 -4.47 4.91
CA GLY A 122 12.26 -5.05 3.58
C GLY A 122 10.99 -5.23 2.76
N VAL A 123 10.12 -4.21 2.71
CA VAL A 123 8.88 -4.20 1.90
C VAL A 123 8.77 -2.93 1.05
N ASN A 124 7.97 -3.00 -0.03
CA ASN A 124 7.70 -1.84 -0.88
C ASN A 124 6.97 -0.74 -0.10
N LEU A 125 7.10 0.51 -0.52
CA LEU A 125 6.45 1.65 0.12
C LEU A 125 5.20 2.07 -0.64
N MET A 126 4.06 2.09 0.04
CA MET A 126 2.87 2.79 -0.44
C MET A 126 2.71 4.08 0.37
N SER A 127 3.10 5.21 -0.22
CA SER A 127 2.97 6.51 0.44
C SER A 127 1.49 6.86 0.56
N SER A 128 1.05 7.08 1.80
CA SER A 128 -0.34 7.40 2.09
C SER A 128 -0.76 8.72 1.43
N THR A 129 -2.05 8.86 1.09
CA THR A 129 -2.65 10.11 0.57
C THR A 129 -2.67 11.26 1.58
N LEU A 130 -2.12 10.99 2.77
CA LEU A 130 -1.92 11.90 3.87
C LEU A 130 -0.61 11.60 4.60
N ILE A 131 0.07 12.66 5.02
CA ILE A 131 1.33 12.60 5.77
C ILE A 131 1.17 13.42 7.05
N SER A 132 1.65 12.87 8.17
CA SER A 132 1.45 13.42 9.53
C SER A 132 2.36 14.62 9.84
N GLU A 133 3.38 14.84 9.01
CA GLU A 133 4.32 15.96 9.12
C GLU A 133 3.71 17.24 8.51
N ALA A 134 2.75 17.85 9.20
CA ALA A 134 2.17 19.14 8.77
C ALA A 134 3.10 20.32 9.11
N ASN A 135 3.98 20.70 8.17
CA ASN A 135 4.92 21.82 8.32
C ASN A 135 4.67 22.99 7.34
N GLY A 136 3.54 22.98 6.64
CA GLY A 136 3.17 23.99 5.65
C GLY A 136 3.70 23.72 4.22
N SER A 137 4.52 22.69 4.02
CA SER A 137 4.85 22.18 2.69
C SER A 137 3.67 21.47 2.03
N SER A 138 3.70 21.40 0.70
CA SER A 138 2.73 20.63 -0.08
C SER A 138 2.82 19.14 0.22
N LEU A 139 1.75 18.39 -0.11
CA LEU A 139 1.78 16.93 0.04
C LEU A 139 2.89 16.32 -0.83
N GLY A 140 3.04 16.81 -2.08
CA GLY A 140 4.08 16.34 -2.98
C GLY A 140 5.48 16.49 -2.39
N GLU A 141 5.80 17.62 -1.78
CA GLU A 141 7.10 17.84 -1.12
C GLU A 141 7.29 16.97 0.14
N LEU A 142 6.22 16.73 0.90
CA LEU A 142 6.27 15.84 2.06
C LEU A 142 6.48 14.39 1.62
N GLN A 143 5.72 13.91 0.64
CA GLN A 143 5.88 12.56 0.11
C GLN A 143 7.26 12.37 -0.54
N ALA A 144 7.76 13.32 -1.32
CA ALA A 144 9.10 13.25 -1.90
C ALA A 144 10.19 13.08 -0.81
N ARG A 145 10.09 13.83 0.30
CA ARG A 145 10.98 13.67 1.46
C ARG A 145 10.81 12.32 2.16
N GLN A 146 9.57 11.83 2.31
CA GLN A 146 9.30 10.50 2.85
C GLN A 146 9.99 9.41 2.00
N ILE A 147 9.87 9.51 0.68
CA ILE A 147 10.45 8.57 -0.29
C ILE A 147 11.98 8.61 -0.22
N GLN A 148 12.57 9.80 -0.09
CA GLN A 148 14.01 9.95 0.10
C GLN A 148 14.48 9.21 1.36
N ARG A 149 13.86 9.48 2.52
CA ARG A 149 14.21 8.83 3.80
C ARG A 149 14.03 7.31 3.76
N TYR A 150 12.97 6.84 3.09
CA TYR A 150 12.76 5.42 2.84
C TYR A 150 13.93 4.80 2.06
N ARG A 151 14.35 5.42 0.96
CA ARG A 151 15.46 4.93 0.12
C ARG A 151 16.80 4.96 0.85
N GLU A 152 17.05 6.00 1.66
CA GLU A 152 18.24 6.08 2.52
C GLU A 152 18.25 4.93 3.54
N SER A 153 17.15 4.73 4.27
CA SER A 153 17.00 3.62 5.22
C SER A 153 17.07 2.24 4.54
N TRP A 154 16.60 2.12 3.29
CA TRP A 154 16.68 0.87 2.52
C TRP A 154 18.13 0.52 2.20
N ALA A 155 18.91 1.52 1.76
CA ALA A 155 20.33 1.35 1.47
C ALA A 155 21.12 0.97 2.72
N GLU A 156 20.80 1.58 3.87
CA GLU A 156 21.40 1.23 5.16
C GLU A 156 21.04 -0.18 5.63
N ALA A 157 19.80 -0.63 5.39
CA ALA A 157 19.35 -1.97 5.76
C ALA A 157 19.98 -3.08 4.91
N GLY A 158 20.51 -2.76 3.72
CA GLY A 158 21.32 -3.69 2.92
C GLY A 158 20.55 -4.82 2.24
N HIS A 159 19.27 -4.63 1.91
CA HIS A 159 18.47 -5.64 1.21
C HIS A 159 19.02 -5.93 -0.20
N GLU A 160 18.95 -7.20 -0.62
CA GLU A 160 19.52 -7.67 -1.89
C GLU A 160 18.63 -7.40 -3.13
N TRP A 161 17.57 -6.59 -2.98
CA TRP A 161 16.62 -6.30 -4.06
C TRP A 161 16.19 -4.84 -4.05
N THR A 162 15.68 -4.37 -5.20
CA THR A 162 15.26 -2.98 -5.39
C THR A 162 13.79 -2.82 -5.04
N PRO A 163 13.45 -1.98 -4.04
CA PRO A 163 12.07 -1.76 -3.65
C PRO A 163 11.36 -0.90 -4.68
N ARG A 164 10.02 -0.95 -4.64
CA ARG A 164 9.17 -0.02 -5.36
C ARG A 164 8.45 0.92 -4.39
N VAL A 165 8.10 2.08 -4.91
CA VAL A 165 7.42 3.16 -4.21
C VAL A 165 6.20 3.58 -5.02
N SER A 166 5.06 3.74 -4.36
CA SER A 166 3.84 4.25 -4.98
C SER A 166 3.32 5.49 -4.28
N VAL A 167 2.70 6.36 -5.08
CA VAL A 167 1.94 7.53 -4.64
C VAL A 167 0.57 7.49 -5.30
N SER A 168 -0.45 7.94 -4.58
CA SER A 168 -1.83 7.94 -5.09
C SER A 168 -2.33 9.35 -5.39
N ARG A 169 -3.08 9.51 -6.49
CA ARG A 169 -3.71 10.77 -6.89
C ARG A 169 -5.13 10.54 -7.39
N SER A 170 -6.04 11.43 -7.05
CA SER A 170 -7.35 11.53 -7.70
C SER A 170 -7.21 12.40 -8.94
N VAL A 171 -7.36 11.82 -10.12
CA VAL A 171 -7.16 12.49 -11.41
C VAL A 171 -8.42 12.34 -12.25
N PHE A 172 -9.05 13.47 -12.60
CA PHE A 172 -10.30 13.55 -13.35
C PHE A 172 -10.11 14.45 -14.57
N PRO A 173 -9.72 13.88 -15.72
CA PRO A 173 -9.58 14.63 -16.96
C PRO A 173 -10.92 15.23 -17.38
N ILE A 174 -10.93 16.52 -17.69
CA ILE A 174 -12.07 17.20 -18.31
C ILE A 174 -11.79 17.23 -19.81
N VAL A 175 -12.52 16.41 -20.58
CA VAL A 175 -12.29 16.23 -22.03
C VAL A 175 -13.55 16.51 -22.86
N ASP A 176 -14.70 16.65 -22.20
CA ASP A 176 -16.01 16.87 -22.82
C ASP A 176 -16.96 17.64 -21.88
N ASP A 177 -18.15 17.99 -22.36
CA ASP A 177 -19.15 18.69 -21.56
C ASP A 177 -19.66 17.89 -20.35
N THR A 178 -19.63 16.55 -20.45
CA THR A 178 -20.11 15.66 -19.38
C THR A 178 -19.13 15.68 -18.20
N SER A 179 -17.86 15.40 -18.46
CA SER A 179 -16.76 15.50 -17.50
C SER A 179 -16.63 16.92 -16.93
N ARG A 180 -16.84 17.97 -17.76
CA ARG A 180 -16.87 19.36 -17.28
C ARG A 180 -18.00 19.60 -16.28
N ARG A 181 -19.21 19.08 -16.53
CA ARG A 181 -20.34 19.20 -15.60
C ARG A 181 -20.11 18.42 -14.30
N LEU A 182 -19.47 17.26 -14.38
CA LEU A 182 -19.24 16.38 -13.22
C LEU A 182 -18.07 16.83 -12.35
N PHE A 183 -16.97 17.26 -12.96
CA PHE A 183 -15.69 17.48 -12.29
C PHE A 183 -15.17 18.93 -12.36
N GLY A 184 -15.80 19.80 -13.16
CA GLY A 184 -15.33 21.18 -13.36
C GLY A 184 -15.27 22.05 -12.11
N MET A 185 -15.97 21.65 -11.04
CA MET A 185 -15.95 22.31 -9.73
C MET A 185 -15.19 21.50 -8.66
N GLN A 186 -14.64 20.33 -9.01
CA GLN A 186 -13.97 19.42 -8.06
C GLN A 186 -12.47 19.68 -7.92
N GLY A 187 -11.90 20.63 -8.68
CA GLY A 187 -10.53 21.09 -8.44
C GLY A 187 -10.41 21.63 -7.03
N SER A 188 -9.61 20.97 -6.19
CA SER A 188 -9.42 21.36 -4.79
C SER A 188 -8.00 21.86 -4.55
N SER A 189 -7.82 22.69 -3.54
CA SER A 189 -6.49 22.92 -2.96
C SER A 189 -6.13 21.77 -2.03
N GLU A 190 -4.85 21.61 -1.72
CA GLU A 190 -4.42 20.78 -0.60
C GLU A 190 -5.02 21.32 0.70
N GLN A 191 -5.27 20.43 1.66
CA GLN A 191 -5.91 20.79 2.93
C GLN A 191 -5.13 20.22 4.10
N ILE A 192 -4.89 21.06 5.12
CA ILE A 192 -4.44 20.58 6.43
C ILE A 192 -5.70 20.22 7.23
N GLY A 193 -5.79 18.97 7.65
CA GLY A 193 -6.85 18.49 8.54
C GLY A 193 -6.30 17.72 9.73
N SER A 194 -7.17 16.97 10.39
CA SER A 194 -6.81 16.13 11.53
C SER A 194 -7.39 14.74 11.32
N LEU A 195 -6.55 13.72 11.45
CA LEU A 195 -7.03 12.37 11.72
C LEU A 195 -7.00 12.19 13.25
N GLY A 196 -8.01 11.53 13.81
CA GLY A 196 -8.11 11.29 15.26
C GLY A 196 -6.77 10.88 15.89
N GLU A 197 -6.60 11.17 17.19
CA GLU A 197 -5.31 11.28 17.91
C GLU A 197 -4.61 12.66 17.81
N SER A 198 -5.31 13.72 17.38
CA SER A 198 -4.81 15.11 17.39
C SER A 198 -3.56 15.39 16.53
N ARG A 199 -3.27 14.54 15.53
CA ARG A 199 -2.18 14.76 14.57
C ARG A 199 -2.70 15.53 13.36
N ALA A 200 -2.07 16.67 13.08
CA ALA A 200 -2.32 17.40 11.84
C ALA A 200 -1.82 16.57 10.63
N VAL A 201 -2.61 16.49 9.58
CA VAL A 201 -2.29 15.74 8.36
C VAL A 201 -2.52 16.61 7.13
N THR A 202 -1.66 16.49 6.13
CA THR A 202 -1.85 17.17 4.83
C THR A 202 -2.54 16.22 3.85
N PHE A 203 -3.69 16.60 3.31
CA PHE A 203 -4.43 15.87 2.29
C PHE A 203 -4.04 16.31 0.88
N GLY A 204 -3.94 15.33 -0.03
CA GLY A 204 -3.69 15.59 -1.44
C GLY A 204 -4.86 16.30 -2.12
N LYS A 205 -4.55 17.15 -3.09
CA LYS A 205 -5.55 17.77 -3.94
C LYS A 205 -6.14 16.80 -4.97
N THR A 206 -7.34 17.11 -5.43
CA THR A 206 -7.94 16.48 -6.61
C THR A 206 -7.51 17.23 -7.87
N TYR A 207 -6.98 16.49 -8.84
CA TYR A 207 -6.55 17.02 -10.15
C TYR A 207 -7.74 16.92 -11.10
N ALA A 208 -8.52 17.99 -11.23
CA ALA A 208 -9.67 18.06 -12.13
C ALA A 208 -9.55 19.29 -13.04
N ALA A 209 -9.08 19.07 -14.27
CA ALA A 209 -8.82 20.11 -15.26
C ALA A 209 -8.71 19.50 -16.67
N GLU A 210 -8.46 20.34 -17.68
CA GLU A 210 -8.10 19.86 -19.02
C GLU A 210 -6.77 19.08 -18.99
N PRO A 211 -6.55 18.11 -19.90
CA PRO A 211 -5.38 17.23 -19.89
C PRO A 211 -4.03 17.96 -19.79
N ASP A 212 -3.81 19.01 -20.58
CA ASP A 212 -2.53 19.75 -20.60
C ASP A 212 -2.20 20.36 -19.23
N GLN A 213 -3.21 20.88 -18.52
CA GLN A 213 -3.03 21.41 -17.18
C GLN A 213 -2.69 20.29 -16.20
N ILE A 214 -3.43 19.18 -16.23
CA ILE A 214 -3.15 18.04 -15.35
C ILE A 214 -1.73 17.52 -15.59
N ILE A 215 -1.31 17.36 -16.85
CA ILE A 215 0.05 16.92 -17.20
C ILE A 215 1.10 17.85 -16.59
N ALA A 216 0.92 19.16 -16.74
CA ALA A 216 1.84 20.15 -16.17
C ALA A 216 1.92 20.04 -14.64
N GLU A 217 0.77 19.90 -13.97
CA GLU A 217 0.72 19.77 -12.52
C GLU A 217 1.33 18.45 -12.02
N LEU A 218 1.06 17.31 -12.68
CA LEU A 218 1.63 16.01 -12.31
C LEU A 218 3.15 15.96 -12.56
N LYS A 219 3.63 16.62 -13.62
CA LYS A 219 5.08 16.76 -13.87
C LYS A 219 5.78 17.66 -12.85
N ALA A 220 5.07 18.64 -12.30
CA ALA A 220 5.58 19.53 -11.27
C ALA A 220 5.56 18.91 -9.86
N ASP A 221 4.81 17.82 -9.64
CA ASP A 221 4.73 17.14 -8.34
C ASP A 221 6.01 16.32 -8.07
N PRO A 222 6.86 16.72 -7.10
CA PRO A 222 8.14 16.05 -6.86
C PRO A 222 7.98 14.62 -6.36
N SER A 223 6.84 14.26 -5.75
CA SER A 223 6.61 12.88 -5.30
C SER A 223 6.31 11.93 -6.46
N ILE A 224 5.66 12.42 -7.52
CA ILE A 224 5.40 11.63 -8.73
C ILE A 224 6.72 11.36 -9.46
N GLN A 225 7.62 12.36 -9.51
CA GLN A 225 8.96 12.17 -10.08
C GLN A 225 9.82 11.22 -9.25
N ALA A 226 9.60 11.15 -7.94
CA ALA A 226 10.34 10.28 -7.03
C ALA A 226 9.81 8.82 -7.00
N ALA A 227 8.52 8.61 -7.28
CA ALA A 227 7.86 7.31 -7.16
C ALA A 227 8.00 6.43 -8.41
N ASP A 228 7.91 5.11 -8.22
CA ASP A 228 7.96 4.13 -9.29
C ASP A 228 6.57 3.83 -9.86
N THR A 229 5.50 4.23 -9.17
CA THR A 229 4.13 3.92 -9.53
C THR A 229 3.17 5.03 -9.10
N LEU A 230 2.44 5.57 -10.06
CA LEU A 230 1.28 6.44 -9.81
C LEU A 230 0.02 5.60 -9.74
N MET A 231 -0.62 5.57 -8.58
CA MET A 231 -1.92 4.91 -8.39
C MET A 231 -3.05 5.92 -8.56
N LEU A 232 -4.04 5.58 -9.37
CA LEU A 232 -5.22 6.43 -9.57
C LEU A 232 -6.31 6.04 -8.58
N THR A 233 -6.75 7.01 -7.79
CA THR A 233 -7.91 6.85 -6.90
C THR A 233 -9.15 7.32 -7.64
N ILE A 234 -10.02 6.38 -7.99
CA ILE A 234 -11.28 6.64 -8.70
C ILE A 234 -12.49 6.48 -7.77
N PRO A 235 -13.58 7.24 -7.97
CA PRO A 235 -14.73 7.26 -7.08
C PRO A 235 -15.62 6.03 -7.31
N ASN A 236 -15.47 5.03 -6.45
CA ASN A 236 -16.22 3.76 -6.51
C ASN A 236 -17.76 3.92 -6.46
N GLN A 237 -18.27 5.05 -5.97
CA GLN A 237 -19.71 5.33 -5.88
C GLN A 237 -20.35 5.75 -7.22
N LEU A 238 -19.55 6.17 -8.22
CA LEU A 238 -20.10 6.71 -9.47
C LEU A 238 -20.42 5.66 -10.56
N GLY A 239 -20.34 4.37 -10.21
CA GLY A 239 -20.68 3.26 -11.11
C GLY A 239 -19.59 2.88 -12.10
N VAL A 240 -19.74 1.73 -12.74
CA VAL A 240 -18.69 1.12 -13.60
C VAL A 240 -18.38 1.99 -14.81
N ASP A 241 -19.39 2.40 -15.57
CA ASP A 241 -19.20 3.10 -16.84
C ASP A 241 -18.42 4.39 -16.69
N LEU A 242 -18.72 5.19 -15.66
CA LEU A 242 -17.99 6.44 -15.42
C LEU A 242 -16.55 6.18 -14.97
N ASN A 243 -16.33 5.17 -14.11
CA ASN A 243 -14.98 4.81 -13.67
C ASN A 243 -14.12 4.29 -14.84
N VAL A 244 -14.70 3.49 -15.75
CA VAL A 244 -14.03 3.08 -16.99
C VAL A 244 -13.71 4.28 -17.86
N LYS A 245 -14.64 5.24 -18.01
CA LYS A 245 -14.38 6.47 -18.76
C LYS A 245 -13.21 7.27 -18.18
N ILE A 246 -13.19 7.49 -16.86
CA ILE A 246 -12.09 8.22 -16.18
C ILE A 246 -10.73 7.56 -16.46
N LEU A 247 -10.67 6.23 -16.36
CA LEU A 247 -9.44 5.48 -16.63
C LEU A 247 -9.03 5.57 -18.12
N ALA A 248 -9.99 5.47 -19.03
CA ALA A 248 -9.75 5.61 -20.46
C ALA A 248 -9.24 7.02 -20.83
N ASP A 249 -9.92 8.07 -20.35
CA ASP A 249 -9.53 9.46 -20.59
C ASP A 249 -8.11 9.72 -20.04
N PHE A 250 -7.75 9.18 -18.87
CA PHE A 250 -6.40 9.29 -18.33
C PHE A 250 -5.38 8.55 -19.20
N ALA A 251 -5.67 7.31 -19.58
CA ALA A 251 -4.77 6.48 -20.38
C ALA A 251 -4.52 7.06 -21.79
N GLU A 252 -5.53 7.68 -22.39
CA GLU A 252 -5.43 8.27 -23.72
C GLU A 252 -4.77 9.65 -23.72
N HIS A 253 -5.17 10.53 -22.79
CA HIS A 253 -4.80 11.95 -22.86
C HIS A 253 -3.66 12.36 -21.93
N ILE A 254 -3.33 11.57 -20.90
CA ILE A 254 -2.39 11.99 -19.85
C ILE A 254 -1.22 11.01 -19.70
N ALA A 255 -1.50 9.71 -19.56
CA ALA A 255 -0.49 8.69 -19.29
C ALA A 255 0.71 8.71 -20.26
N PRO A 256 0.52 8.86 -21.59
CA PRO A 256 1.63 8.89 -22.54
C PRO A 256 2.58 10.08 -22.31
N ALA A 257 2.05 11.23 -21.90
CA ALA A 257 2.85 12.41 -21.60
C ALA A 257 3.70 12.26 -20.34
N LEU A 258 3.36 11.29 -19.47
CA LEU A 258 4.12 10.89 -18.29
C LEU A 258 5.10 9.74 -18.58
N GLY A 259 5.20 9.28 -19.84
CA GLY A 259 6.11 8.20 -20.24
C GLY A 259 5.57 6.79 -19.99
N TRP A 260 4.27 6.66 -19.67
CA TRP A 260 3.65 5.34 -19.57
C TRP A 260 3.49 4.69 -20.95
N VAL A 261 3.74 3.38 -20.99
CA VAL A 261 3.54 2.53 -22.17
C VAL A 261 2.56 1.42 -21.79
N PRO A 262 1.58 1.09 -22.66
CA PRO A 262 0.66 -0.03 -22.43
C PRO A 262 1.38 -1.36 -22.16
N ALA A 263 0.83 -2.17 -21.26
CA ALA A 263 1.42 -3.47 -20.88
C ALA A 263 1.49 -4.49 -22.03
N ASN A 264 0.73 -4.29 -23.11
CA ASN A 264 0.77 -5.08 -24.34
C ASN A 264 1.80 -4.55 -25.36
N GLU A 265 2.43 -3.41 -25.07
CA GLU A 265 3.44 -2.77 -25.92
C GLU A 265 4.83 -2.73 -25.25
N SER A 266 4.93 -3.18 -23.99
CA SER A 266 6.15 -3.30 -23.18
C SER A 266 6.78 -4.69 -23.21
#